data_AF-A0A9E4S3Y1-F1
#
_entry.id   AF-A0A9E4S3Y1-F1
#
_cell.length_a   1.000
_cell.length_b   1.000
_cell.length_c   1.000
_cell.angle_alpha   90.00
_cell.angle_beta   90.00
_cell.angle_gamma   90.00
#
_symmetry.space_group_name_H-M   'P 1'
#
loop_
_entity.id
_entity.type
_entity.pdbx_description
1 polymer ?
#
loop_
_entity_poly.entity_id
_entity_poly.type
_entity_poly.pdbx_seq_one_letter_code
_entity_poly.pdbx_strand_id
1 'polypeptide(L)'
;MRDILDDLTRWSEQGTDIALATVVQTWGSSPRQEGAKMAINAQGEIAGSVSGGCVESAVAEAAQQVLESGSPQLLHFGVADETAWSVGLACGGSVDVFVERMDPEQFEFIKALLIKEEPAASVTIVRGPESVVGRKLTLSMRDPSTRFGSLDSG
;
A
#
# COMPACT_ATOMS: atom_id res chain seq x y z
N MET A 1 -3.60 -7.67 -4.31
CA MET A 1 -4.09 -7.99 -2.95
C MET A 1 -4.49 -9.46 -2.82
N ARG A 2 -5.18 -10.07 -3.79
CA ARG A 2 -5.51 -11.52 -3.72
C ARG A 2 -4.27 -12.40 -3.54
N ASP A 3 -3.16 -12.00 -4.14
CA ASP A 3 -1.84 -12.63 -4.10
C ASP A 3 -1.15 -12.58 -2.73
N ILE A 4 -1.61 -11.72 -1.81
CA ILE A 4 -1.06 -11.59 -0.44
C ILE A 4 -2.13 -11.81 0.64
N LEU A 5 -3.33 -12.26 0.26
CA LEU A 5 -4.48 -12.32 1.18
C LEU A 5 -4.28 -13.31 2.32
N ASP A 6 -3.65 -14.45 2.05
CA ASP A 6 -3.43 -15.51 3.04
C ASP A 6 -2.46 -15.05 4.13
N ASP A 7 -1.38 -14.37 3.76
CA ASP A 7 -0.43 -13.78 4.70
C ASP A 7 -1.06 -12.66 5.53
N LEU A 8 -1.78 -11.74 4.88
CA LEU A 8 -2.51 -10.68 5.58
C LEU A 8 -3.52 -11.24 6.58
N THR A 9 -4.25 -12.28 6.19
CA THR A 9 -5.22 -12.96 7.07
C THR A 9 -4.53 -13.57 8.27
N ARG A 10 -3.47 -14.35 8.05
CA ARG A 10 -2.69 -15.00 9.11
C ARG A 10 -2.12 -13.97 10.09
N TRP A 11 -1.51 -12.90 9.61
CA TRP A 11 -0.92 -11.87 10.46
C TRP A 11 -1.99 -11.07 11.22
N SER A 12 -3.10 -10.75 10.58
CA SER A 12 -4.23 -10.06 11.22
C SER A 12 -4.84 -10.91 12.34
N GLU A 13 -5.00 -12.21 12.12
CA GLU A 13 -5.51 -13.16 13.14
C GLU A 13 -4.55 -13.32 14.33
N GLN A 14 -3.25 -13.11 14.11
CA GLN A 14 -2.23 -13.09 15.17
C GLN A 14 -2.20 -11.77 15.95
N GLY A 15 -2.99 -10.76 15.54
CA GLY A 15 -2.96 -9.42 16.12
C GLY A 15 -1.65 -8.68 15.83
N THR A 16 -0.93 -9.08 14.78
CA THR A 16 0.31 -8.44 14.37
C THR A 16 0.02 -7.18 13.56
N ASP A 17 0.72 -6.09 13.89
CA ASP A 17 0.68 -4.85 13.11
C ASP A 17 1.29 -5.04 11.72
N ILE A 18 0.60 -4.52 10.69
CA ILE A 18 0.96 -4.69 9.29
C ILE A 18 0.99 -3.32 8.62
N ALA A 19 2.06 -3.05 7.87
CA ALA A 19 2.14 -1.96 6.92
C ALA A 19 1.89 -2.50 5.50
N LEU A 20 1.12 -1.73 4.73
CA LEU A 20 0.79 -2.03 3.34
C LEU A 20 1.44 -0.97 2.44
N ALA A 21 2.33 -1.43 1.57
CA ALA A 21 2.91 -0.65 0.49
C ALA A 21 2.16 -0.92 -0.81
N THR A 22 1.73 0.13 -1.50
CA THR A 22 1.00 0.06 -2.77
C THR A 22 1.69 0.90 -3.83
N VAL A 23 1.95 0.34 -5.01
CA VAL A 23 2.36 1.13 -6.18
C VAL A 23 1.17 1.98 -6.63
N VAL A 24 1.28 3.30 -6.51
CA VAL A 24 0.19 4.23 -6.83
C VAL A 24 0.38 4.95 -8.16
N GLN A 25 1.62 4.97 -8.67
CA GLN A 25 1.93 5.56 -9.95
C GLN A 25 3.18 4.91 -10.55
N THR A 26 3.22 4.74 -11.87
CA THR A 26 4.40 4.29 -12.60
C THR A 26 4.68 5.21 -13.79
N TRP A 27 5.94 5.31 -14.19
CA TRP A 27 6.37 5.97 -15.43
C TRP A 27 7.44 5.15 -16.14
N GLY A 28 7.37 5.12 -17.47
CA GLY A 28 8.29 4.34 -18.30
C GLY A 28 8.12 2.84 -18.07
N SER A 29 9.21 2.09 -18.21
CA SER A 29 9.21 0.64 -17.99
C SER A 29 9.30 0.33 -16.50
N SER A 30 8.16 0.14 -15.83
CA SER A 30 8.11 -0.39 -14.45
C SER A 30 7.86 -1.90 -14.45
N PRO A 31 8.59 -2.69 -13.64
CA PRO A 31 8.42 -4.14 -13.56
C PRO A 31 7.10 -4.60 -12.91
N ARG A 32 6.48 -3.74 -12.09
CA ARG A 32 5.15 -3.95 -11.51
C ARG A 32 4.21 -2.82 -11.90
N GLN A 33 2.93 -3.15 -12.07
CA GLN A 33 1.88 -2.19 -12.44
C GLN A 33 1.31 -1.47 -11.21
N GLU A 34 0.59 -0.38 -11.44
CA GLU A 34 -0.22 0.28 -10.42
C GLU A 34 -1.14 -0.73 -9.72
N GLY A 35 -1.27 -0.58 -8.40
CA GLY A 35 -2.04 -1.50 -7.56
C GLY A 35 -1.28 -2.74 -7.12
N ALA A 36 -0.04 -2.98 -7.58
CA ALA A 36 0.85 -3.96 -6.98
C ALA A 36 1.07 -3.64 -5.49
N LYS A 37 1.13 -4.67 -4.66
CA LYS A 37 1.22 -4.52 -3.20
C LYS A 37 2.34 -5.35 -2.61
N MET A 38 2.92 -4.81 -1.55
CA MET A 38 3.83 -5.49 -0.64
C MET A 38 3.34 -5.22 0.78
N ALA A 39 3.29 -6.24 1.61
CA ALA A 39 2.92 -6.14 3.01
C ALA A 39 4.12 -6.51 3.88
N ILE A 40 4.31 -5.76 4.96
CA ILE A 40 5.39 -5.96 5.92
C ILE A 40 4.77 -5.97 7.30
N ASN A 41 5.03 -7.00 8.09
CA ASN A 41 4.52 -7.09 9.44
C ASN A 41 5.53 -6.54 10.47
N ALA A 42 5.11 -6.35 11.72
CA ALA A 42 5.95 -5.83 12.79
C ALA A 42 7.12 -6.75 13.19
N GLN A 43 7.13 -8.00 12.75
CA GLN A 43 8.26 -8.93 12.91
C GLN A 43 9.23 -8.91 11.71
N GLY A 44 8.96 -8.08 10.70
CA GLY A 44 9.77 -7.96 9.49
C GLY A 44 9.50 -9.04 8.44
N GLU A 45 8.46 -9.87 8.59
CA GLU A 45 8.03 -10.76 7.52
C GLU A 45 7.43 -9.97 6.36
N ILE A 46 7.67 -10.41 5.13
CA ILE A 46 7.29 -9.71 3.89
C ILE A 46 6.44 -10.64 3.01
N ALA A 47 5.37 -10.08 2.44
CA ALA A 47 4.54 -10.74 1.43
C ALA A 47 4.32 -9.81 0.24
N GLY A 48 4.30 -10.37 -0.98
CA GLY A 48 4.15 -9.60 -2.22
C GLY A 48 5.40 -8.80 -2.60
N SER A 49 5.25 -7.87 -3.54
CA SER A 49 6.36 -7.09 -4.09
C SER A 49 5.85 -5.89 -4.89
N VAL A 50 6.60 -4.79 -4.83
CA VAL A 50 6.32 -3.54 -5.57
C VAL A 50 7.23 -3.32 -6.78
N SER A 51 8.37 -4.02 -6.90
CA SER A 51 9.25 -3.89 -8.08
C SER A 51 9.88 -5.19 -8.57
N GLY A 52 9.95 -6.23 -7.75
CA GLY A 52 10.62 -7.49 -8.05
C GLY A 52 12.08 -7.57 -7.60
N GLY A 53 12.57 -6.60 -6.80
CA GLY A 53 13.80 -6.77 -6.02
C GLY A 53 14.62 -5.50 -5.77
N CYS A 54 14.47 -4.43 -6.56
CA CYS A 54 15.38 -3.28 -6.50
C CYS A 54 15.10 -2.30 -5.33
N VAL A 55 13.84 -2.16 -4.92
CA VAL A 55 13.43 -1.13 -3.95
C VAL A 55 12.76 -1.71 -2.70
N GLU A 56 12.60 -3.03 -2.64
CA GLU A 56 11.92 -3.75 -1.57
C GLU A 56 12.51 -3.47 -0.19
N SER A 57 13.84 -3.42 -0.07
CA SER A 57 14.49 -3.12 1.22
C SER A 57 14.17 -1.70 1.71
N ALA A 58 14.22 -0.71 0.83
CA ALA A 58 13.88 0.67 1.18
C ALA A 58 12.40 0.82 1.55
N VAL A 59 11.52 0.09 0.86
CA VAL A 59 10.09 0.04 1.18
C VAL A 59 9.85 -0.66 2.52
N ALA A 60 10.58 -1.72 2.83
CA ALA A 60 10.49 -2.40 4.12
C ALA A 60 10.97 -1.52 5.28
N GLU A 61 12.04 -0.76 5.10
CA GLU A 61 12.50 0.22 6.10
C GLU A 61 11.46 1.31 6.36
N ALA A 62 10.90 1.90 5.30
CA ALA A 62 9.83 2.88 5.43
C ALA A 62 8.58 2.28 6.09
N ALA A 63 8.25 1.02 5.79
CA ALA A 63 7.14 0.33 6.42
C ALA A 63 7.31 0.18 7.94
N GLN A 64 8.53 -0.13 8.43
CA GLN A 64 8.80 -0.15 9.86
C GLN A 64 8.61 1.23 10.49
N GLN A 65 9.10 2.30 9.83
CA GLN A 65 8.89 3.67 10.32
C GLN A 65 7.40 4.07 10.36
N VAL A 66 6.61 3.64 9.37
CA VAL A 66 5.16 3.86 9.34
C VAL A 66 4.46 3.12 10.47
N LEU A 67 4.87 1.88 10.78
CA LEU A 67 4.35 1.13 11.92
C LEU A 67 4.64 1.82 13.25
N GLU A 68 5.85 2.34 13.43
CA GLU A 68 6.27 3.04 14.65
C GLU A 68 5.61 4.42 14.80
N SER A 69 5.57 5.21 13.73
CA SER A 69 5.07 6.60 13.76
C SER A 69 3.56 6.73 13.57
N GLY A 70 2.91 5.70 13.01
CA GLY A 70 1.52 5.73 12.56
C GLY A 70 1.25 6.67 11.37
N SER A 71 2.28 7.33 10.83
CA SER A 71 2.15 8.33 9.76
C SER A 71 2.47 7.69 8.41
N PRO A 72 1.57 7.77 7.41
CA PRO A 72 1.82 7.19 6.09
C PRO A 72 2.91 7.97 5.33
N GLN A 73 3.58 7.31 4.40
CA GLN A 73 4.65 7.88 3.58
C GLN A 73 4.39 7.62 2.10
N LEU A 74 4.70 8.62 1.25
CA LEU A 74 4.76 8.44 -0.20
C LEU A 74 6.23 8.45 -0.64
N LEU A 75 6.70 7.31 -1.13
CA LEU A 75 8.07 7.12 -1.59
C LEU A 75 8.13 7.27 -3.11
N HIS A 76 9.19 7.90 -3.60
CA HIS A 76 9.48 8.03 -5.03
C HIS A 76 10.78 7.29 -5.35
N PHE A 77 10.72 6.37 -6.29
CA PHE A 77 11.89 5.63 -6.79
C PHE A 77 11.99 5.84 -8.30
N GLY A 78 13.12 6.30 -8.79
CA GLY A 78 13.31 6.57 -10.21
C GLY A 78 14.77 6.51 -10.61
N VAL A 79 15.05 6.62 -11.90
CA VAL A 79 16.43 6.77 -12.37
C VAL A 79 16.97 8.07 -11.78
N ALA A 80 18.03 7.95 -10.98
CA ALA A 80 18.77 9.10 -10.50
C ALA A 80 19.18 9.95 -11.72
N ASP A 81 18.66 11.18 -11.81
CA ASP A 81 19.39 12.21 -12.56
C ASP A 81 20.80 12.25 -11.98
N GLU A 82 21.84 12.39 -12.82
CA GLU A 82 23.27 12.26 -12.48
C GLU A 82 23.77 13.14 -11.31
N THR A 83 22.89 13.92 -10.67
CA THR A 83 23.17 14.81 -9.55
C THR A 83 22.56 14.35 -8.20
N ALA A 84 21.71 13.33 -8.15
CA ALA A 84 21.07 12.88 -6.90
C ALA A 84 21.20 11.36 -6.70
N TRP A 85 21.99 10.94 -5.70
CA TRP A 85 22.06 9.55 -5.24
C TRP A 85 20.70 9.11 -4.65
N SER A 86 19.79 8.64 -5.49
CA SER A 86 18.56 7.94 -5.09
C SER A 86 18.63 6.48 -5.54
N VAL A 87 18.19 5.56 -4.68
CA VAL A 87 18.00 4.15 -5.05
C VAL A 87 17.00 4.10 -6.21
N GLY A 88 17.49 3.73 -7.40
CA GLY A 88 16.74 3.80 -8.64
C GLY A 88 16.38 2.45 -9.24
N LEU A 89 15.37 2.45 -10.10
CA LEU A 89 14.99 1.26 -10.87
C LEU A 89 15.99 1.04 -12.02
N ALA A 90 16.55 -0.17 -12.11
CA ALA A 90 17.51 -0.54 -13.15
C ALA A 90 16.91 -0.56 -14.58
N CYS A 91 15.58 -0.53 -14.70
CA CYS A 91 14.83 -0.67 -15.95
C CYS A 91 14.53 0.67 -16.67
N GLY A 92 14.99 1.81 -16.13
CA GLY A 92 14.81 3.11 -16.79
C GLY A 92 13.45 3.78 -16.54
N GLY A 93 12.67 3.30 -15.57
CA GLY A 93 11.38 3.88 -15.15
C GLY A 93 11.41 4.49 -13.75
N SER A 94 10.26 4.99 -13.30
CA SER A 94 10.02 5.40 -11.92
C SER A 94 8.70 4.88 -11.38
N VAL A 95 8.61 4.75 -10.06
CA VAL A 95 7.43 4.30 -9.33
C VAL A 95 7.24 5.12 -8.07
N ASP A 96 5.97 5.44 -7.79
CA ASP A 96 5.56 5.95 -6.49
C ASP A 96 4.94 4.83 -5.67
N VAL A 97 5.39 4.68 -4.44
CA VAL A 97 4.89 3.67 -3.49
C VAL A 97 4.34 4.37 -2.26
N PHE A 98 3.03 4.23 -2.05
CA PHE A 98 2.37 4.72 -0.85
C PHE A 98 2.40 3.63 0.23
N VAL A 99 2.96 3.96 1.39
CA VAL A 99 3.13 3.06 2.53
C VAL A 99 2.27 3.59 3.69
N GLU A 100 1.43 2.73 4.23
CA GLU A 100 0.50 3.08 5.31
C GLU A 100 0.33 1.90 6.27
N ARG A 101 -0.08 2.18 7.52
CA ARG A 101 -0.50 1.12 8.43
C ARG A 101 -1.84 0.56 7.95
N MET A 102 -1.97 -0.76 7.95
CA MET A 102 -3.22 -1.42 7.61
C MET A 102 -4.19 -1.28 8.79
N ASP A 103 -5.38 -0.76 8.50
CA ASP A 103 -6.51 -0.77 9.44
C ASP A 103 -7.14 -2.18 9.45
N PRO A 104 -7.14 -2.90 10.60
CA PRO A 104 -7.71 -4.24 10.69
C PRO A 104 -9.21 -4.29 10.35
N GLU A 105 -9.99 -3.29 10.75
CA GLU A 105 -11.43 -3.27 10.50
C GLU A 105 -11.72 -3.10 9.00
N GLN A 106 -10.95 -2.21 8.37
CA GLN A 106 -11.03 -2.03 6.93
C GLN A 106 -10.56 -3.28 6.17
N PHE A 107 -9.52 -3.95 6.64
CA PHE A 107 -9.04 -5.18 6.03
C PHE A 107 -10.11 -6.27 6.08
N GLU A 108 -10.79 -6.46 7.21
CA GLU A 108 -11.90 -7.42 7.33
C GLU A 108 -13.07 -7.05 6.38
N PHE A 109 -13.36 -5.75 6.23
CA PHE A 109 -14.34 -5.29 5.24
C PHE A 109 -13.93 -5.65 3.80
N ILE A 110 -12.67 -5.39 3.42
CA ILE A 110 -12.14 -5.73 2.09
C ILE A 110 -12.14 -7.26 1.88
N LYS A 111 -11.70 -8.03 2.87
CA LYS A 111 -11.67 -9.50 2.85
C LYS A 111 -13.07 -10.07 2.62
N ALA A 112 -14.09 -9.55 3.30
CA ALA A 112 -15.48 -9.96 3.10
C ALA A 112 -15.97 -9.70 1.66
N LEU A 113 -15.60 -8.57 1.05
CA LEU A 113 -15.91 -8.28 -0.36
C LEU A 113 -15.17 -9.23 -1.31
N LEU A 114 -13.89 -9.50 -1.06
CA LEU A 114 -13.08 -10.42 -1.87
C LEU A 114 -13.61 -11.87 -1.86
N ILE A 115 -14.01 -12.38 -0.67
CA ILE A 115 -14.58 -13.72 -0.50
C ILE A 115 -15.90 -13.87 -1.25
N LYS A 116 -16.73 -12.82 -1.25
CA LYS A 116 -18.01 -12.80 -1.98
C LYS A 116 -17.85 -12.55 -3.49
N GLU A 117 -16.62 -12.37 -3.96
CA GLU A 117 -16.32 -11.94 -5.33
C GLU A 117 -17.07 -10.65 -5.73
N GLU A 118 -17.27 -9.78 -4.74
CA GLU A 118 -17.95 -8.52 -4.90
C GLU A 118 -16.99 -7.48 -5.48
N PRO A 119 -17.27 -6.89 -6.66
CA PRO A 119 -16.44 -5.82 -7.21
C PRO A 119 -16.42 -4.63 -6.26
N ALA A 120 -15.23 -4.12 -5.96
CA ALA A 120 -15.02 -3.07 -4.98
C ALA A 120 -13.94 -2.08 -5.44
N ALA A 121 -14.02 -0.86 -4.93
CA ALA A 121 -12.99 0.16 -5.09
C ALA A 121 -12.53 0.64 -3.72
N SER A 122 -11.22 0.92 -3.60
CA SER A 122 -10.65 1.62 -2.46
C SER A 122 -9.99 2.90 -2.96
N VAL A 123 -10.32 4.02 -2.33
CA VAL A 123 -9.85 5.36 -2.65
C VAL A 123 -9.06 5.86 -1.45
N THR A 124 -7.83 6.30 -1.67
CA THR A 124 -6.93 6.80 -0.60
C THR A 124 -6.37 8.16 -1.00
N ILE A 125 -6.33 9.12 -0.08
CA ILE A 125 -5.66 10.40 -0.30
C ILE A 125 -4.17 10.19 -0.09
N VAL A 126 -3.40 10.15 -1.17
CA VAL A 126 -1.95 9.88 -1.14
C VAL A 126 -1.09 11.14 -1.17
N ARG A 127 -1.67 12.30 -1.52
CA ARG A 127 -1.02 13.62 -1.55
C ARG A 127 -2.04 14.69 -1.16
N GLY A 128 -1.62 15.69 -0.38
CA GLY A 128 -2.47 16.78 0.10
C GLY A 128 -2.02 17.30 1.47
N PRO A 129 -2.85 18.09 2.17
CA PRO A 129 -2.59 18.47 3.56
C PRO A 129 -2.40 17.25 4.47
N GLU A 130 -1.44 17.30 5.39
CA GLU A 130 -1.13 16.17 6.29
C GLU A 130 -2.35 15.66 7.07
N SER A 131 -3.28 16.54 7.42
CA SER A 131 -4.52 16.20 8.14
C SER A 131 -5.47 15.27 7.37
N VAL A 132 -5.27 15.08 6.07
CA VAL A 132 -6.13 14.26 5.20
C VAL A 132 -5.40 13.13 4.48
N VAL A 133 -4.06 13.14 4.42
CA VAL A 133 -3.30 12.05 3.79
C VAL A 133 -3.52 10.75 4.57
N GLY A 134 -3.67 9.64 3.85
CA GLY A 134 -3.99 8.32 4.40
C GLY A 134 -5.48 8.09 4.66
N ARG A 135 -6.34 9.11 4.58
CA ARG A 135 -7.79 8.90 4.61
C ARG A 135 -8.23 8.04 3.46
N LYS A 136 -9.15 7.14 3.75
CA LYS A 136 -9.51 6.07 2.85
C LYS A 136 -11.00 5.74 2.92
N LEU A 137 -11.55 5.47 1.75
CA LEU A 137 -12.91 5.00 1.55
C LEU A 137 -12.86 3.73 0.70
N THR A 138 -13.42 2.64 1.19
CA THR A 138 -13.64 1.41 0.40
C THR A 138 -15.14 1.23 0.21
N LEU A 139 -15.58 0.92 -1.01
CA LEU A 139 -16.99 0.72 -1.36
C LEU A 139 -17.19 -0.49 -2.28
N SER A 140 -18.35 -1.14 -2.18
CA SER A 140 -18.83 -2.02 -3.25
C SER A 140 -19.19 -1.20 -4.49
N MET A 141 -18.87 -1.73 -5.66
CA MET A 141 -19.25 -1.16 -6.94
C MET A 141 -20.65 -1.58 -7.39
N ARG A 142 -21.25 -2.62 -6.79
CA ARG A 142 -22.65 -2.99 -7.06
C ARG A 142 -23.61 -2.21 -6.17
N ASP A 143 -23.24 -2.00 -4.92
CA ASP A 143 -23.99 -1.21 -3.95
C ASP A 143 -23.04 -0.24 -3.22
N PRO A 144 -22.90 0.99 -3.71
CA PRO A 144 -22.05 2.01 -3.09
C PRO A 144 -22.47 2.41 -1.65
N SER A 145 -23.66 2.01 -1.19
CA SER A 145 -24.05 2.21 0.21
C SER A 145 -23.33 1.24 1.16
N THR A 146 -22.88 0.10 0.64
CA THR A 146 -21.97 -0.83 1.31
C THR A 146 -20.54 -0.26 1.23
N ARG A 147 -20.11 0.46 2.27
CA ARG A 147 -18.83 1.15 2.33
C ARG A 147 -18.21 1.19 3.73
N PHE A 148 -16.91 1.40 3.79
CA PHE A 148 -16.13 1.59 5.01
C PHE A 148 -15.16 2.75 4.87
N GLY A 149 -15.04 3.58 5.90
CA GLY A 149 -14.18 4.76 5.92
C GLY A 149 -14.80 6.01 5.29
N SER A 150 -14.01 7.08 5.21
CA SER A 150 -14.41 8.39 4.69
C SER A 150 -13.19 9.15 4.18
N LEU A 151 -13.41 10.04 3.21
CA LEU A 151 -12.40 11.00 2.73
C LEU A 151 -12.56 12.37 3.40
N ASP A 152 -13.75 12.67 3.91
CA ASP A 152 -14.09 13.95 4.49
C ASP A 152 -13.58 14.06 5.94
N SER A 153 -13.53 15.29 6.45
CA SER A 153 -13.18 15.59 7.85
C SER A 153 -14.35 15.44 8.82
N GLY A 154 -15.45 14.82 8.37
CA GLY A 154 -16.72 14.71 9.09
C GLY A 154 -16.80 13.47 9.96
#